data_AF-A0A3D2R5E5-F1
#
_entry.id   AF-A0A3D2R5E5-F1
#
_cell.length_a   1.000
_cell.length_b   1.000
_cell.length_c   1.000
_cell.angle_alpha   90.00
_cell.angle_beta   90.00
_cell.angle_gamma   90.00
#
_symmetry.space_group_name_H-M   'P 1'
#
loop_
_entity.id
_entity.type
_entity.pdbx_description
1 polymer ?
#
loop_
_entity_poly.entity_id
_entity_poly.type
_entity_poly.pdbx_seq_one_letter_code
_entity_poly.pdbx_strand_id
1 'polypeptide(L)'
;IKKNKIRKKPTDYYNLTLPRETKNYVPKLLAIKNIMSSPEKYGLNIKDIVNSPYFASVPIPQEIDTELIAEFAEIPMEEFQLLNAQHKRPLMKSSDDFHEVLLPIYSVENFYRNMSIYNKPLVSWQSYEPKSGEKIHHVAKRFGIDTKYLAQINHLST
;
A
#
# COMPACT_ATOMS: atom_id res chain seq x y z
N ILE A 1 -26.85 16.03 -4.65
CA ILE A 1 -27.83 15.95 -5.78
C ILE A 1 -29.28 16.11 -5.32
N LYS A 2 -29.84 15.25 -4.46
CA LYS A 2 -31.26 15.32 -4.00
C LYS A 2 -31.66 16.72 -3.49
N LYS A 3 -30.80 17.34 -2.67
CA LYS A 3 -30.97 18.72 -2.13
C LYS A 3 -31.21 19.79 -3.22
N ASN A 4 -30.51 19.70 -4.35
CA ASN A 4 -30.63 20.65 -5.45
C ASN A 4 -31.85 20.34 -6.33
N LYS A 5 -32.18 19.05 -6.55
CA LYS A 5 -33.40 18.64 -7.26
C LYS A 5 -34.67 19.17 -6.58
N ILE A 6 -34.78 19.04 -5.26
CA ILE A 6 -35.92 19.57 -4.47
C ILE A 6 -36.04 21.09 -4.64
N ARG A 7 -34.91 21.80 -4.75
CA ARG A 7 -34.85 23.25 -4.91
C ARG A 7 -34.89 23.73 -6.36
N LYS A 8 -35.13 22.84 -7.34
CA LYS A 8 -35.07 23.12 -8.79
C LYS A 8 -33.75 23.83 -9.22
N LYS A 9 -32.64 23.50 -8.54
CA LYS A 9 -31.30 24.02 -8.86
C LYS A 9 -30.53 23.04 -9.76
N PRO A 10 -29.54 23.52 -10.53
CA PRO A 10 -28.67 22.65 -11.32
C PRO A 10 -27.96 21.59 -10.46
N THR A 11 -27.68 20.44 -11.08
CA THR A 11 -27.08 19.28 -10.39
C THR A 11 -25.69 18.92 -10.90
N ASP A 12 -25.12 19.75 -11.76
CA ASP A 12 -23.72 19.64 -12.19
C ASP A 12 -22.78 19.90 -11.02
N TYR A 13 -21.54 19.44 -11.20
CA TYR A 13 -20.48 19.47 -10.19
C TYR A 13 -20.28 20.83 -9.53
N TYR A 14 -20.30 21.92 -10.32
CA TYR A 14 -20.01 23.27 -9.82
C TYR A 14 -21.16 23.86 -8.99
N ASN A 15 -22.38 23.39 -9.23
CA ASN A 15 -23.58 23.82 -8.51
C ASN A 15 -23.93 22.95 -7.29
N LEU A 16 -23.24 21.81 -7.10
CA LEU A 16 -23.42 20.98 -5.93
C LEU A 16 -22.70 21.57 -4.70
N THR A 17 -23.41 21.62 -3.58
CA THR A 17 -22.77 21.84 -2.27
C THR A 17 -22.02 20.57 -1.88
N LEU A 18 -20.70 20.59 -2.04
CA LEU A 18 -19.80 19.49 -1.73
C LEU A 18 -18.81 19.89 -0.63
N PRO A 19 -18.32 18.94 0.19
CA PRO A 19 -17.15 19.16 1.03
C PRO A 19 -15.97 19.67 0.19
N ARG A 20 -15.07 20.46 0.81
CA ARG A 20 -13.92 21.06 0.13
C ARG A 20 -13.06 20.00 -0.57
N GLU A 21 -12.86 18.87 0.07
CA GLU A 21 -12.09 17.76 -0.49
C GLU A 21 -12.74 17.27 -1.80
N THR A 22 -14.02 16.90 -1.77
CA THR A 22 -14.79 16.41 -2.92
C THR A 22 -14.87 17.45 -4.06
N LYS A 23 -15.01 18.74 -3.73
CA LYS A 23 -15.04 19.85 -4.71
C LYS A 23 -13.70 20.05 -5.42
N ASN A 24 -12.61 19.52 -4.91
CA ASN A 24 -11.29 19.65 -5.52
C ASN A 24 -10.90 18.46 -6.41
N TYR A 25 -11.65 17.36 -6.45
CA TYR A 25 -11.27 16.18 -7.23
C TYR A 25 -11.18 16.49 -8.74
N VAL A 26 -12.25 17.04 -9.32
CA VAL A 26 -12.28 17.35 -10.77
C VAL A 26 -11.23 18.42 -11.14
N PRO A 27 -11.13 19.56 -10.42
CA PRO A 27 -10.07 20.54 -10.69
C PRO A 27 -8.66 19.98 -10.59
N LYS A 28 -8.36 19.09 -9.63
CA LYS A 28 -7.03 18.46 -9.50
C LYS A 28 -6.71 17.58 -10.72
N LEU A 29 -7.66 16.76 -11.17
CA LEU A 29 -7.46 15.92 -12.36
C LEU A 29 -7.25 16.77 -13.63
N LEU A 30 -8.02 17.85 -13.78
CA LEU A 30 -7.83 18.80 -14.89
C LEU A 30 -6.47 19.50 -14.81
N ALA A 31 -6.01 19.87 -13.61
CA ALA A 31 -4.69 20.44 -13.41
C ALA A 31 -3.59 19.45 -13.82
N ILE A 32 -3.68 18.19 -13.39
CA ILE A 32 -2.73 17.13 -13.79
C ILE A 32 -2.73 16.97 -15.30
N LYS A 33 -3.91 16.86 -15.94
CA LYS A 33 -4.01 16.79 -17.41
C LYS A 33 -3.27 17.97 -18.07
N ASN A 34 -3.56 19.20 -17.64
CA ASN A 34 -2.98 20.40 -18.24
C ASN A 34 -1.45 20.45 -18.04
N ILE A 35 -0.97 20.07 -16.85
CA ILE A 35 0.46 19.96 -16.54
C ILE A 35 1.12 18.93 -17.46
N MET A 36 0.56 17.73 -17.56
CA MET A 36 1.12 16.65 -18.38
C MET A 36 1.08 16.97 -19.88
N SER A 37 0.05 17.69 -20.37
CA SER A 37 -0.04 18.11 -21.77
C SER A 37 0.90 19.26 -22.14
N SER A 38 1.40 20.04 -21.16
CA SER A 38 2.27 21.19 -21.42
C SER A 38 3.18 21.50 -20.22
N PRO A 39 4.08 20.60 -19.83
CA PRO A 39 4.85 20.73 -18.59
C PRO A 39 5.78 21.95 -18.59
N GLU A 40 6.34 22.31 -19.75
CA GLU A 40 7.22 23.47 -19.92
C GLU A 40 6.53 24.78 -19.56
N LYS A 41 5.21 24.91 -19.83
CA LYS A 41 4.41 26.09 -19.46
C LYS A 41 4.36 26.31 -17.94
N TYR A 42 4.59 25.26 -17.18
CA TYR A 42 4.60 25.27 -15.71
C TYR A 42 6.03 25.15 -15.14
N GLY A 43 7.06 25.30 -15.97
CA GLY A 43 8.46 25.21 -15.54
C GLY A 43 8.91 23.79 -15.18
N LEU A 44 8.21 22.77 -15.65
CA LEU A 44 8.53 21.36 -15.41
C LEU A 44 9.21 20.76 -16.64
N ASN A 45 10.30 20.03 -16.41
CA ASN A 45 10.93 19.18 -17.43
C ASN A 45 10.60 17.72 -17.10
N ILE A 46 9.54 17.20 -17.69
CA ILE A 46 9.10 15.82 -17.51
C ILE A 46 9.73 14.99 -18.63
N LYS A 47 10.53 13.99 -18.27
CA LYS A 47 11.08 13.04 -19.25
C LYS A 47 9.95 12.21 -19.86
N ASP A 48 10.14 11.78 -21.11
CA ASP A 48 9.20 10.88 -21.77
C ASP A 48 8.99 9.61 -20.94
N ILE A 49 7.72 9.30 -20.67
CA ILE A 49 7.31 8.10 -19.94
C ILE A 49 6.91 7.07 -21.00
N VAL A 50 7.71 6.01 -21.12
CA VAL A 50 7.42 4.92 -22.04
C VAL A 50 6.11 4.25 -21.63
N ASN A 51 5.23 4.02 -22.61
CA ASN A 51 4.00 3.25 -22.39
C ASN A 51 4.31 1.76 -22.30
N SER A 52 4.97 1.37 -21.22
CA SER A 52 5.31 0.00 -20.89
C SER A 52 4.94 -0.27 -19.43
N PRO A 53 4.48 -1.49 -19.10
CA PRO A 53 4.25 -1.85 -17.70
C PRO A 53 5.56 -1.72 -16.90
N TYR A 54 5.49 -1.21 -15.67
CA TYR A 54 6.64 -1.13 -14.76
C TYR A 54 6.69 -2.33 -13.80
N PHE A 55 5.51 -2.77 -13.36
CA PHE A 55 5.32 -3.83 -12.37
C PHE A 55 4.33 -4.88 -12.88
N ALA A 56 4.40 -6.07 -12.28
CA ALA A 56 3.43 -7.15 -12.46
C ALA A 56 2.82 -7.52 -11.10
N SER A 57 1.58 -8.04 -11.13
CA SER A 57 0.96 -8.66 -9.95
C SER A 57 1.45 -10.10 -9.84
N VAL A 58 1.98 -10.47 -8.68
CA VAL A 58 2.60 -11.76 -8.43
C VAL A 58 1.91 -12.43 -7.25
N PRO A 59 1.34 -13.64 -7.41
CA PRO A 59 0.74 -14.38 -6.31
C PRO A 59 1.81 -14.79 -5.29
N ILE A 60 1.46 -14.68 -4.02
CA ILE A 60 2.31 -15.09 -2.89
C ILE A 60 1.64 -16.17 -2.03
N PRO A 61 2.41 -16.93 -1.24
CA PRO A 61 1.86 -17.85 -0.26
C PRO A 61 0.91 -17.17 0.73
N GLN A 62 0.10 -17.98 1.41
CA GLN A 62 -0.86 -17.52 2.41
C GLN A 62 -0.23 -16.66 3.51
N GLU A 63 0.98 -17.02 3.95
CA GLU A 63 1.76 -16.26 4.90
C GLU A 63 3.23 -16.21 4.45
N ILE A 64 3.79 -15.00 4.40
CA ILE A 64 5.19 -14.76 4.09
C ILE A 64 5.63 -13.41 4.66
N ASP A 65 6.87 -13.36 5.15
CA ASP A 65 7.47 -12.11 5.62
C ASP A 65 7.71 -11.15 4.46
N THR A 66 7.36 -9.89 4.64
CA THR A 66 7.51 -8.85 3.62
C THR A 66 8.97 -8.67 3.20
N GLU A 67 9.89 -8.84 4.15
CA GLU A 67 11.34 -8.80 3.88
C GLU A 67 11.80 -9.95 2.98
N LEU A 68 11.27 -11.16 3.18
CA LEU A 68 11.58 -12.31 2.32
C LEU A 68 11.07 -12.11 0.89
N ILE A 69 9.93 -11.43 0.71
CA ILE A 69 9.45 -11.10 -0.64
C ILE A 69 10.44 -10.19 -1.37
N ALA A 70 10.91 -9.13 -0.70
CA ALA A 70 11.90 -8.22 -1.27
C ALA A 70 13.24 -8.92 -1.53
N GLU A 71 13.68 -9.80 -0.62
CA GLU A 71 14.88 -10.62 -0.77
C GLU A 71 14.77 -11.57 -1.97
N PHE A 72 13.65 -12.29 -2.11
CA PHE A 72 13.44 -13.18 -3.25
C PHE A 72 13.42 -12.43 -4.57
N ALA A 73 12.79 -11.26 -4.61
CA ALA A 73 12.76 -10.39 -5.78
C ALA A 73 14.10 -9.69 -6.05
N GLU A 74 15.05 -9.70 -5.11
CA GLU A 74 16.33 -8.99 -5.20
C GLU A 74 16.16 -7.47 -5.40
N ILE A 75 15.16 -6.88 -4.74
CA ILE A 75 14.87 -5.44 -4.80
C ILE A 75 15.05 -4.77 -3.43
N PRO A 76 15.37 -3.45 -3.39
CA PRO A 76 15.35 -2.71 -2.14
C PRO A 76 13.98 -2.74 -1.48
N MET A 77 13.95 -2.80 -0.15
CA MET A 77 12.70 -2.76 0.61
C MET A 77 11.91 -1.48 0.34
N GLU A 78 12.60 -0.37 0.08
CA GLU A 78 12.00 0.91 -0.28
C GLU A 78 11.24 0.83 -1.61
N GLU A 79 11.77 0.10 -2.60
CA GLU A 79 11.10 -0.11 -3.89
C GLU A 79 9.87 -1.02 -3.72
N PHE A 80 10.01 -2.09 -2.92
CA PHE A 80 8.89 -2.94 -2.57
C PHE A 80 7.76 -2.14 -1.90
N GLN A 81 8.09 -1.31 -0.90
CA GLN A 81 7.12 -0.47 -0.18
C GLN A 81 6.49 0.61 -1.07
N LEU A 82 7.25 1.17 -2.02
CA LEU A 82 6.74 2.15 -2.98
C LEU A 82 5.63 1.54 -3.85
N LEU A 83 5.84 0.31 -4.32
CA LEU A 83 4.86 -0.41 -5.13
C LEU A 83 3.69 -0.97 -4.29
N ASN A 84 3.94 -1.30 -3.02
CA ASN A 84 3.00 -1.99 -2.15
C ASN A 84 2.59 -1.16 -0.93
N ALA A 85 2.36 0.15 -1.10
CA ALA A 85 2.08 1.06 0.02
C ALA A 85 0.83 0.70 0.84
N GLN A 86 -0.06 -0.14 0.31
CA GLN A 86 -1.18 -0.72 1.06
C GLN A 86 -0.74 -1.70 2.16
N HIS A 87 0.46 -2.28 2.05
CA HIS A 87 1.01 -3.26 2.96
C HIS A 87 2.04 -2.63 3.91
N LYS A 88 1.60 -2.39 5.15
CA LYS A 88 2.42 -1.73 6.20
C LYS A 88 2.95 -2.68 7.26
N ARG A 89 2.55 -3.94 7.19
CA ARG A 89 2.91 -4.96 8.18
C ARG A 89 4.13 -5.74 7.70
N PRO A 90 4.98 -6.21 8.63
CA PRO A 90 6.14 -7.00 8.30
C PRO A 90 5.79 -8.45 7.89
N LEU A 91 4.54 -8.85 8.13
CA LEU A 91 3.97 -10.13 7.72
C LEU A 91 2.81 -9.88 6.75
N MET A 92 2.87 -10.54 5.59
CA MET A 92 1.72 -10.69 4.71
C MET A 92 0.93 -11.91 5.15
N LYS A 93 -0.36 -11.72 5.39
CA LYS A 93 -1.29 -12.80 5.76
C LYS A 93 -2.59 -12.61 5.01
N SER A 94 -3.02 -13.64 4.29
CA SER A 94 -4.31 -13.66 3.60
C SER A 94 -5.25 -14.69 4.22
N SER A 95 -6.51 -14.29 4.35
CA SER A 95 -7.62 -15.18 4.70
C SER A 95 -8.17 -15.95 3.49
N ASP A 96 -7.91 -15.43 2.28
CA ASP A 96 -8.32 -16.00 0.99
C ASP A 96 -7.14 -16.66 0.28
N ASP A 97 -7.41 -17.69 -0.53
CA ASP A 97 -6.41 -18.55 -1.20
C ASP A 97 -5.45 -17.82 -2.17
N PHE A 98 -5.77 -16.58 -2.56
CA PHE A 98 -4.96 -15.81 -3.50
C PHE A 98 -4.78 -14.37 -3.03
N HIS A 99 -3.55 -14.04 -2.63
CA HIS A 99 -3.12 -12.67 -2.39
C HIS A 99 -1.89 -12.37 -3.25
N GLU A 100 -1.83 -11.17 -3.78
CA GLU A 100 -0.82 -10.76 -4.77
C GLU A 100 -0.03 -9.55 -4.27
N VAL A 101 1.21 -9.44 -4.73
CA VAL A 101 2.08 -8.28 -4.51
C VAL A 101 2.53 -7.69 -5.85
N LEU A 102 2.82 -6.40 -5.86
CA LEU A 102 3.36 -5.72 -7.03
C LEU A 102 4.88 -5.78 -7.00
N LEU A 103 5.48 -6.38 -8.02
CA LEU A 103 6.94 -6.44 -8.18
C LEU A 103 7.36 -5.81 -9.51
N PRO A 104 8.52 -5.14 -9.59
CA PRO A 104 9.08 -4.69 -10.86
C PRO A 104 9.21 -5.85 -11.84
N ILE A 105 8.90 -5.65 -13.12
CA ILE A 105 8.88 -6.74 -14.11
C ILE A 105 10.19 -7.50 -14.19
N TYR A 106 11.32 -6.79 -14.09
CA TYR A 106 12.65 -7.37 -14.14
C TYR A 106 12.96 -8.32 -12.96
N SER A 107 12.23 -8.19 -11.85
CA SER A 107 12.48 -8.94 -10.60
C SER A 107 11.64 -10.20 -10.45
N VAL A 108 10.59 -10.36 -11.27
CA VAL A 108 9.60 -11.45 -11.13
C VAL A 108 10.24 -12.82 -11.29
N GLU A 109 11.16 -12.98 -12.23
CA GLU A 109 11.87 -14.25 -12.43
C GLU A 109 12.76 -14.61 -11.24
N ASN A 110 13.44 -13.61 -10.65
CA ASN A 110 14.26 -13.81 -9.46
C ASN A 110 13.40 -14.23 -8.27
N PHE A 111 12.25 -13.56 -8.09
CA PHE A 111 11.28 -13.92 -7.05
C PHE A 111 10.90 -15.40 -7.11
N TYR A 112 10.43 -15.89 -8.27
CA TYR A 112 10.03 -17.29 -8.42
C TYR A 112 11.20 -18.25 -8.26
N ARG A 113 12.37 -17.92 -8.82
CA ARG A 113 13.57 -18.75 -8.71
C ARG A 113 13.99 -18.92 -7.26
N ASN A 114 14.16 -17.82 -6.54
CA ASN A 114 14.65 -17.80 -5.16
C ASN A 114 13.63 -18.43 -4.20
N MET A 115 12.34 -18.14 -4.39
CA MET A 115 11.28 -18.79 -3.63
C MET A 115 11.25 -20.31 -3.85
N SER A 116 11.47 -20.80 -5.08
CA SER A 116 11.42 -22.24 -5.39
C SER A 116 12.54 -23.07 -4.74
N ILE A 117 13.69 -22.46 -4.49
CA ILE A 117 14.86 -23.12 -3.86
C ILE A 117 14.91 -22.90 -2.34
N TYR A 118 14.07 -22.02 -1.81
CA TYR A 118 14.05 -21.67 -0.39
C TYR A 118 13.40 -22.79 0.43
N ASN A 119 14.13 -23.33 1.40
CA ASN A 119 13.73 -24.48 2.21
C ASN A 119 13.60 -24.18 3.72
N LYS A 120 13.60 -22.90 4.08
CA LYS A 120 13.45 -22.42 5.46
C LYS A 120 12.01 -21.90 5.67
N PRO A 121 11.60 -21.60 6.91
CA PRO A 121 10.30 -20.98 7.16
C PRO A 121 10.15 -19.65 6.41
N LEU A 122 8.97 -19.45 5.81
CA LEU A 122 8.58 -18.20 5.14
C LEU A 122 8.10 -17.12 6.13
N VAL A 123 7.92 -17.50 7.39
CA VAL A 123 7.34 -16.65 8.43
C VAL A 123 8.23 -16.72 9.65
N SER A 124 8.73 -15.56 10.08
CA SER A 124 9.39 -15.36 11.38
C SER A 124 8.46 -14.75 12.42
N TRP A 125 7.35 -14.15 11.99
CA TRP A 125 6.41 -13.44 12.84
C TRP A 125 5.36 -14.36 13.45
N GLN A 126 5.20 -14.27 14.78
CA GLN A 126 4.12 -14.94 15.49
C GLN A 126 2.98 -13.96 15.79
N SER A 127 1.78 -14.27 15.32
CA SER A 127 0.57 -13.51 15.67
C SER A 127 0.06 -13.92 17.06
N TYR A 128 -0.36 -12.95 17.87
CA TYR A 128 -0.97 -13.17 19.19
C TYR A 128 -2.30 -12.42 19.29
N GLU A 129 -3.36 -13.11 19.70
CA GLU A 129 -4.66 -12.52 19.95
C GLU A 129 -4.81 -12.20 21.45
N PRO A 130 -4.86 -10.91 21.85
CA PRO A 130 -4.97 -10.53 23.26
C PRO A 130 -6.36 -10.84 23.81
N LYS A 131 -6.41 -11.21 25.09
CA LYS A 131 -7.68 -11.37 25.81
C LYS A 131 -8.34 -10.01 26.02
N SER A 132 -9.67 -10.00 26.12
CA SER A 132 -10.41 -8.77 26.43
C SER A 132 -9.86 -8.10 27.70
N GLY A 133 -9.51 -6.81 27.59
CA GLY A 133 -8.93 -6.01 28.69
C GLY A 133 -7.43 -6.21 28.94
N GLU A 134 -6.75 -7.06 28.17
CA GLU A 134 -5.30 -7.25 28.28
C GLU A 134 -4.55 -5.99 27.81
N LYS A 135 -3.68 -5.44 28.67
CA LYS A 135 -2.91 -4.23 28.34
C LYS A 135 -1.66 -4.59 27.54
N ILE A 136 -1.31 -3.76 26.57
CA ILE A 136 -0.15 -3.94 25.69
C ILE A 136 1.16 -4.21 26.45
N HIS A 137 1.37 -3.56 27.60
CA HIS A 137 2.59 -3.77 28.40
C HIS A 137 2.66 -5.15 29.04
N HIS A 138 1.51 -5.76 29.38
CA HIS A 138 1.47 -7.13 29.88
C HIS A 138 1.78 -8.13 28.76
N VAL A 139 1.29 -7.88 27.54
CA VAL A 139 1.61 -8.67 26.36
C VAL A 139 3.10 -8.59 26.06
N ALA A 140 3.64 -7.37 25.96
CA ALA A 140 5.06 -7.16 25.68
C ALA A 140 5.95 -7.85 26.73
N LYS A 141 5.63 -7.69 28.02
CA LYS A 141 6.35 -8.36 29.11
C LYS A 141 6.29 -9.88 29.02
N ARG A 142 5.16 -10.47 28.61
CA ARG A 142 5.02 -11.92 28.45
C ARG A 142 5.98 -12.46 27.39
N PHE A 143 6.15 -11.73 26.30
CA PHE A 143 6.99 -12.14 25.17
C PHE A 143 8.41 -11.56 25.22
N GLY A 144 8.77 -10.82 26.28
CA GLY A 144 10.07 -10.18 26.42
C GLY A 144 10.35 -9.07 25.40
N ILE A 145 9.31 -8.45 24.84
CA ILE A 145 9.39 -7.41 23.81
C ILE A 145 9.29 -6.04 24.48
N ASP A 146 10.00 -5.04 23.94
CA ASP A 146 9.81 -3.65 24.36
C ASP A 146 8.39 -3.16 24.04
N THR A 147 7.79 -2.43 24.99
CA THR A 147 6.39 -1.98 24.87
C THR A 147 6.19 -0.96 23.75
N LYS A 148 7.16 -0.06 23.55
CA LYS A 148 7.09 0.96 22.51
C LYS A 148 7.28 0.33 21.15
N TYR A 149 8.22 -0.61 21.02
CA TYR A 149 8.40 -1.38 19.80
C TYR A 149 7.13 -2.14 19.42
N LEU A 150 6.54 -2.89 20.36
CA LEU A 150 5.29 -3.62 20.14
C LEU A 150 4.13 -2.68 19.75
N ALA A 151 4.05 -1.48 20.35
CA ALA A 151 3.06 -0.47 20.00
C ALA A 151 3.28 0.08 18.58
N GLN A 152 4.53 0.40 18.23
CA GLN A 152 4.92 0.96 16.94
C GLN A 152 4.54 0.04 15.78
N ILE A 153 4.89 -1.25 15.86
CA ILE A 153 4.61 -2.23 14.79
C ILE A 153 3.11 -2.51 14.63
N ASN A 154 2.30 -2.25 15.66
CA ASN A 154 0.84 -2.40 15.63
C ASN A 154 0.11 -1.07 15.43
N HIS A 155 0.83 0.04 15.18
CA HIS A 155 0.29 1.39 15.04
C HIS A 155 -0.59 1.83 16.23
N LEU A 156 -0.24 1.42 17.45
CA LEU A 156 -0.92 1.77 18.68
C LEU A 156 -0.25 2.97 19.34
N SER A 157 -1.06 3.87 19.89
CA SER A 157 -0.56 4.93 20.77
C SER A 157 -0.23 4.35 22.14
N THR A 158 1.02 4.51 22.59
CA THR A 158 1.46 4.20 23.96
C THR A 158 1.03 5.25 24.97
#